data_AF-A0A529MIM0-F1
#
_entry.id   AF-A0A529MIM0-F1
#
_cell.length_a   1.000
_cell.length_b   1.000
_cell.length_c   1.000
_cell.angle_alpha   90.00
_cell.angle_beta   90.00
_cell.angle_gamma   90.00
#
_symmetry.space_group_name_H-M   'P 1'
#
loop_
_entity.id
_entity.type
_entity.pdbx_description
1 polymer ?
#
loop_
_entity_poly.entity_id
_entity_poly.type
_entity_poly.pdbx_seq_one_letter_code
_entity_poly.pdbx_strand_id
1 'polypeptide(L)' 'PVVWIQIRLRDMAKHAAAEATALPPGFDRLYRVWFAFGFPAFFAVVAIFWLMLTKPSITLLGLN' A
#
# COMPACT_ATOMS: atom_id res chain seq x y z
N PRO A 1 -5.70 0.43 -7.83
CA PRO A 1 -6.36 0.01 -6.56
C PRO A 1 -6.15 1.04 -5.42
N VAL A 2 -4.90 1.42 -5.10
CA VAL A 2 -4.57 2.33 -3.97
C VAL A 2 -5.30 3.68 -4.07
N VAL A 3 -5.22 4.36 -5.22
CA VAL A 3 -5.86 5.66 -5.45
C VAL A 3 -7.38 5.57 -5.31
N TRP A 4 -7.99 4.49 -5.79
CA TRP A 4 -9.43 4.27 -5.64
C TRP A 4 -9.82 4.14 -4.17
N ILE A 5 -9.03 3.42 -3.37
CA ILE A 5 -9.26 3.31 -1.92
C ILE A 5 -9.10 4.68 -1.24
N GLN A 6 -8.10 5.48 -1.63
CA GLN A 6 -7.89 6.83 -1.09
C GLN A 6 -9.08 7.75 -1.36
N ILE A 7 -9.59 7.74 -2.60
CA ILE A 7 -10.79 8.51 -2.97
C ILE A 7 -11.98 8.05 -2.13
N ARG A 8 -12.19 6.74 -2.00
CA ARG A 8 -13.31 6.19 -1.23
C ARG A 8 -13.25 6.57 0.25
N LEU A 9 -12.08 6.43 0.90
CA LEU A 9 -11.88 6.84 2.29
C LEU A 9 -12.12 8.35 2.48
N ARG A 10 -11.58 9.17 1.56
CA ARG A 10 -11.80 10.63 1.59
C ARG A 10 -13.28 10.97 1.50
N ASP A 11 -14.00 10.35 0.58
CA ASP A 11 -15.41 10.67 0.35
C ASP A 11 -16.26 10.22 1.57
N MET A 12 -15.95 9.06 2.16
CA MET A 12 -16.58 8.62 3.42
C MET A 12 -16.31 9.58 4.58
N ALA A 13 -15.08 10.05 4.74
CA ALA A 13 -14.73 11.03 5.77
C ALA A 13 -15.40 12.38 5.53
N LYS A 14 -15.51 12.82 4.28
CA LYS A 14 -16.23 14.06 3.90
C LYS A 14 -17.72 13.97 4.24
N HIS A 15 -18.36 12.85 3.95
CA HIS A 15 -19.77 12.65 4.30
C HIS A 15 -19.99 12.67 5.81
N ALA A 16 -19.18 11.93 6.57
CA ALA A 16 -19.27 11.91 8.03
C ALA A 16 -19.04 13.31 8.64
N ALA A 17 -18.08 14.07 8.11
CA ALA A 17 -17.83 15.44 8.53
C ALA A 17 -18.99 16.40 8.21
N ALA A 18 -19.62 16.24 7.05
CA ALA A 18 -20.75 17.08 6.64
C ALA A 18 -22.01 16.81 7.48
N GLU A 19 -22.24 15.56 7.87
CA GLU A 19 -23.42 15.15 8.65
C GLU A 19 -23.18 15.18 10.17
N ALA A 20 -21.97 15.57 10.61
CA ALA A 20 -21.53 15.50 12.00
C ALA A 20 -21.74 14.10 12.64
N THR A 21 -21.56 13.04 11.83
CA THR A 21 -21.73 11.65 12.24
C THR A 21 -20.39 10.96 12.43
N ALA A 22 -20.43 9.83 13.14
CA ALA A 22 -19.26 8.96 13.25
C ALA A 22 -18.89 8.37 11.87
N LEU A 23 -17.61 7.99 11.72
CA LEU A 23 -17.13 7.36 10.49
C LEU A 23 -17.94 6.08 10.17
N PRO A 24 -18.28 5.84 8.89
CA PRO A 24 -19.14 4.72 8.54
C PRO A 24 -18.50 3.36 8.86
N PRO A 25 -19.30 2.35 9.25
CA PRO A 25 -18.83 0.99 9.37
C PRO A 25 -18.12 0.54 8.09
N GLY A 26 -16.87 0.09 8.21
CA GLY A 26 -16.05 -0.35 7.08
C GLY A 26 -14.93 0.62 6.66
N PHE A 27 -14.92 1.86 7.18
CA PHE A 27 -13.79 2.78 7.01
C PHE A 27 -12.49 2.14 7.49
N ASP A 28 -12.47 1.59 8.71
CA ASP A 28 -11.26 0.99 9.30
C ASP A 28 -10.76 -0.22 8.52
N ARG A 29 -11.68 -1.06 8.02
CA ARG A 29 -11.31 -2.23 7.20
C ARG A 29 -10.63 -1.79 5.91
N LEU A 30 -11.22 -0.79 5.24
CA LEU A 30 -10.71 -0.28 3.99
C LEU A 30 -9.38 0.46 4.18
N TYR A 31 -9.26 1.22 5.28
CA TYR A 31 -8.02 1.86 5.71
C TYR A 31 -6.90 0.85 5.93
N ARG A 32 -7.17 -0.26 6.65
CA ARG A 32 -6.20 -1.34 6.87
C ARG A 32 -5.72 -1.99 5.57
N VAL A 33 -6.63 -2.20 4.61
CA VAL A 33 -6.27 -2.74 3.29
C VAL A 33 -5.36 -1.76 2.54
N TRP A 34 -5.74 -0.49 2.48
CA TRP A 34 -4.90 0.55 1.87
C TRP A 34 -3.52 0.64 2.51
N PHE A 35 -3.47 0.61 3.84
CA PHE A 35 -2.24 0.65 4.62
C PHE A 35 -1.34 -0.55 4.31
N ALA A 36 -1.90 -1.77 4.27
CA ALA A 36 -1.17 -2.98 3.90
C ALA A 36 -0.57 -2.90 2.50
N PHE A 37 -1.26 -2.27 1.53
CA PHE A 37 -0.73 -2.06 0.18
C PHE A 37 0.41 -1.05 0.09
N GLY A 38 0.63 -0.21 1.12
CA GLY A 38 1.76 0.73 1.15
C GLY A 38 3.11 0.04 1.37
N PHE A 39 3.14 -1.06 2.12
CA PHE A 39 4.38 -1.75 2.49
C PHE A 39 5.08 -2.48 1.33
N PRO A 40 4.39 -3.22 0.44
CA PRO A 40 5.03 -3.94 -0.66
C PRO A 40 5.93 -3.04 -1.53
N ALA A 41 5.48 -1.82 -1.83
CA ALA A 41 6.27 -0.87 -2.61
C ALA A 41 7.54 -0.45 -1.87
N PHE A 42 7.46 -0.16 -0.57
CA PHE A 42 8.63 0.20 0.24
C PHE A 42 9.63 -0.96 0.34
N PHE A 43 9.15 -2.18 0.62
CA PHE A 43 10.00 -3.36 0.67
C PHE A 43 10.66 -3.68 -0.66
N ALA A 44 9.97 -3.48 -1.80
CA ALA A 44 10.57 -3.65 -3.11
C ALA A 44 11.75 -2.69 -3.34
N VAL A 45 11.62 -1.42 -2.95
CA VAL A 45 12.71 -0.44 -3.05
C VAL A 45 13.90 -0.84 -2.19
N VAL A 46 13.66 -1.24 -0.92
CA VAL A 46 14.71 -1.74 -0.02
C VAL A 46 15.40 -2.98 -0.61
N ALA A 47 14.64 -3.93 -1.15
CA ALA A 47 15.18 -5.14 -1.76
C ALA A 47 16.04 -4.82 -3.00
N ILE A 48 15.60 -3.89 -3.86
CA ILE A 48 16.39 -3.44 -5.01
C ILE A 48 17.71 -2.81 -4.55
N PHE A 49 17.68 -1.91 -3.57
CA PHE A 49 18.91 -1.33 -3.05
C PHE A 49 19.82 -2.37 -2.42
N TRP A 50 19.26 -3.33 -1.68
CA TRP A 50 20.02 -4.44 -1.13
C TRP A 50 20.70 -5.23 -2.26
N LEU A 51 19.98 -5.60 -3.32
CA LEU A 51 20.53 -6.29 -4.49
C LEU A 51 21.63 -5.48 -5.19
N MET A 52 21.46 -4.16 -5.33
CA MET A 52 22.47 -3.28 -5.94
C MET A 52 23.77 -3.23 -5.15
N LEU A 53 23.69 -3.31 -3.81
CA LEU A 53 24.84 -3.25 -2.91
C LEU A 53 25.51 -4.60 -2.76
N THR A 54 24.74 -5.65 -2.51
CA THR A 54 25.28 -6.99 -2.24
C THR A 54 25.69 -7.73 -3.51
N LYS A 55 25.14 -7.35 -4.67
CA LYS A 55 25.36 -8.00 -5.97
C LYS A 55 25.48 -9.52 -5.84
N PRO A 56 24.44 -10.18 -5.26
CA PRO A 56 24.52 -11.59 -4.98
C PRO A 56 24.68 -12.36 -6.30
N SER A 57 25.49 -13.41 -6.29
CA SER A 57 25.63 -14.34 -7.42
C SER A 57 24.35 -15.16 -7.56
N ILE A 58 23.29 -14.54 -8.08
CA ILE A 58 22.01 -15.20 -8.35
C ILE A 58 22.07 -15.72 -9.78
N THR A 59 22.30 -17.02 -9.95
CA THR A 59 22.13 -17.71 -11.23
C THR A 59 20.64 -17.82 -11.55
N LEU A 60 20.09 -16.83 -12.26
CA LEU A 60 18.65 -16.72 -12.58
C LEU A 60 18.22 -17.62 -13.75
N LEU A 61 19.11 -17.86 -14.70
CA LEU A 61 18.93 -18.76 -15.83
C LEU A 61 20.23 -19.56 -15.89
N GLY A 62 20.17 -20.88 -15.70
CA GLY A 62 21.31 -21.77 -15.85
C GLY A 62 21.77 -21.90 -17.31
N LEU A 63 22.06 -20.78 -17.96
CA LEU A 63 22.76 -20.72 -19.22
C LEU A 63 24.21 -20.40 -18.87
N ASN A 64 24.99 -21.47 -18.69
CA ASN A 64 26.44 -21.42 -18.65
C ASN A 64 26.99 -20.91 -19.97
#